data_AF-A0A2D7LZZ9-F1
#
_entry.id   AF-A0A2D7LZZ9-F1
#
_cell.length_a   1.000
_cell.length_b   1.000
_cell.length_c   1.000
_cell.angle_alpha   90.00
_cell.angle_beta   90.00
_cell.angle_gamma   90.00
#
_symmetry.space_group_name_H-M   'P 1'
#
loop_
_entity.id
_entity.type
_entity.pdbx_description
1 polymer ?
#
loop_
_entity_poly.entity_id
_entity_poly.type
_entity_poly.pdbx_seq_one_letter_code
_entity_poly.pdbx_strand_id
1 'polypeptide(L)'
;MNPYQKLMARKRKWTPVQTDAGTCTEGAEETLFRVLALRHMELPVGEFINDALATDVPVLARELLTSNVKDEENHDVALGYIANADGVDKKAEAEALRLREAWTSHPDHTILKAMVAERAIFFVLLPFLRANGTAGMRTVSADISRDEQIHVATNSLVCKEMGLTYSPSLDKLRKATINWVMQPLGNSADKYLDKKFWLDASDRLMYEGKAPQFNFTRSARMPAFFEHSNVNLPQYA
;
A
#
# COMPACT_ATOMS: atom_id res chain seq x y z
N MET A 1 -9.29 -24.15 12.82
CA MET A 1 -8.48 -23.00 12.35
C MET A 1 -9.29 -21.73 12.54
N ASN A 2 -8.85 -20.85 13.45
CA ASN A 2 -9.50 -19.55 13.67
C ASN A 2 -9.27 -18.61 12.46
N PRO A 3 -9.97 -17.45 12.37
CA PRO A 3 -9.80 -16.53 11.23
C PRO A 3 -8.36 -16.08 10.98
N TYR A 4 -7.59 -15.76 12.04
CA TYR A 4 -6.19 -15.35 11.93
C TYR A 4 -5.30 -16.48 11.40
N GLN A 5 -5.48 -17.71 11.86
CA GLN A 5 -4.75 -18.87 11.36
C GLN A 5 -5.06 -19.15 9.87
N LYS A 6 -6.30 -18.90 9.41
CA LYS A 6 -6.66 -19.02 7.99
C LYS A 6 -5.95 -17.96 7.15
N LEU A 7 -5.81 -16.74 7.66
CA LEU A 7 -5.07 -15.67 7.00
C LEU A 7 -3.56 -15.97 6.98
N MET A 8 -2.99 -16.43 8.08
CA MET A 8 -1.60 -16.86 8.17
C MET A 8 -1.27 -17.94 7.12
N ALA A 9 -2.14 -18.95 6.97
CA ALA A 9 -1.95 -20.02 5.99
C ALA A 9 -1.97 -19.56 4.52
N ARG A 10 -2.43 -18.33 4.23
CA ARG A 10 -2.44 -17.74 2.88
C ARG A 10 -1.17 -16.96 2.54
N LYS A 11 -0.34 -16.63 3.54
CA LYS A 11 0.90 -15.89 3.32
C LYS A 11 1.84 -16.67 2.40
N ARG A 12 2.56 -15.95 1.54
CA ARG A 12 3.54 -16.51 0.63
C ARG A 12 4.85 -15.78 0.84
N LYS A 13 5.93 -16.54 1.02
CA LYS A 13 7.26 -15.95 1.09
C LYS A 13 7.68 -15.47 -0.30
N TRP A 14 8.23 -14.27 -0.36
CA TRP A 14 8.89 -13.71 -1.52
C TRP A 14 10.10 -12.90 -1.04
N THR A 15 11.04 -12.64 -1.94
CA THR A 15 12.24 -11.85 -1.63
C THR A 15 12.27 -10.63 -2.54
N PRO A 16 12.42 -9.41 -2.00
CA PRO A 16 12.64 -8.22 -2.81
C PRO A 16 13.85 -8.39 -3.72
N VAL A 17 13.72 -7.98 -4.97
CA VAL A 17 14.80 -8.02 -5.97
C VAL A 17 14.98 -6.61 -6.51
N GLN A 18 16.24 -6.18 -6.65
CA GLN A 18 16.55 -4.89 -7.25
C GLN A 18 16.06 -4.87 -8.70
N THR A 19 15.27 -3.86 -9.05
CA THR A 19 14.71 -3.69 -10.39
C THR A 19 15.55 -2.72 -11.20
N ASP A 20 15.46 -2.81 -12.52
CA ASP A 20 15.98 -1.78 -13.43
C ASP A 20 14.96 -0.66 -13.66
N ALA A 21 15.47 0.53 -13.98
CA ALA A 21 14.65 1.66 -14.40
C ALA A 21 13.85 1.33 -15.67
N GLY A 22 12.68 1.93 -15.83
CA GLY A 22 11.85 1.68 -17.00
C GLY A 22 10.99 2.87 -17.42
N THR A 23 10.12 2.64 -18.40
CA THR A 23 9.16 3.64 -18.84
C THR A 23 7.82 3.44 -18.14
N CYS A 24 7.22 4.54 -17.71
CA CYS A 24 5.86 4.60 -17.19
C CYS A 24 4.88 5.13 -18.24
N THR A 25 3.59 5.16 -17.90
CA THR A 25 2.56 5.80 -18.73
C THR A 25 2.77 7.31 -18.74
N GLU A 26 2.79 7.92 -19.94
CA GLU A 26 2.89 9.37 -20.11
C GLU A 26 1.78 10.11 -19.34
N GLY A 27 2.15 11.11 -18.55
CA GLY A 27 1.24 11.88 -17.70
C GLY A 27 1.06 11.31 -16.28
N ALA A 28 1.64 10.15 -15.97
CA ALA A 28 1.62 9.56 -14.62
C ALA A 28 2.85 9.91 -13.77
N GLU A 29 3.90 10.49 -14.36
CA GLU A 29 5.25 10.62 -13.78
C GLU A 29 5.22 11.30 -12.41
N GLU A 30 4.63 12.50 -12.30
CA GLU A 30 4.59 13.23 -11.04
C GLU A 30 3.78 12.47 -9.98
N THR A 31 2.67 11.85 -10.38
CA THR A 31 1.85 11.04 -9.47
C THR A 31 2.63 9.81 -8.97
N LEU A 32 3.40 9.16 -9.84
CA LEU A 32 4.26 8.02 -9.48
C LEU A 32 5.33 8.43 -8.47
N PHE A 33 5.96 9.61 -8.62
CA PHE A 33 6.90 10.10 -7.61
C PHE A 33 6.23 10.35 -6.25
N ARG A 34 5.01 10.87 -6.23
CA ARG A 34 4.25 11.06 -4.96
C ARG A 34 3.82 9.73 -4.34
N VAL A 35 3.42 8.75 -5.17
CA VAL A 35 3.16 7.39 -4.72
C VAL A 35 4.40 6.79 -4.07
N LEU A 36 5.54 6.87 -4.77
CA LEU A 36 6.80 6.30 -4.30
C LEU A 36 7.32 7.01 -3.04
N ALA A 37 7.10 8.31 -2.91
CA ALA A 37 7.44 9.07 -1.71
C ALA A 37 6.67 8.57 -0.47
N LEU A 38 5.47 7.99 -0.63
CA LEU A 38 4.75 7.38 0.49
C LEU A 38 5.33 6.06 0.98
N ARG A 39 6.38 5.50 0.35
CA ARG A 39 7.14 4.38 0.95
C ARG A 39 7.68 4.69 2.36
N HIS A 40 7.88 5.97 2.68
CA HIS A 40 8.26 6.41 4.03
C HIS A 40 7.20 6.09 5.11
N MET A 41 6.01 5.62 4.72
CA MET A 41 4.97 5.15 5.61
C MET A 41 5.04 3.65 5.94
N GLU A 42 5.79 2.83 5.19
CA GLU A 42 5.86 1.37 5.40
C GLU A 42 6.32 1.03 6.82
N LEU A 43 7.50 1.52 7.22
CA LEU A 43 8.02 1.30 8.58
C LEU A 43 7.10 1.89 9.67
N PRO A 44 6.57 3.13 9.56
CA PRO A 44 5.56 3.63 10.49
C PRO A 44 4.30 2.76 10.61
N VAL A 45 3.81 2.14 9.53
CA VAL A 45 2.68 1.20 9.60
C VAL A 45 3.07 -0.04 10.41
N GLY A 46 4.27 -0.59 10.18
CA GLY A 46 4.84 -1.64 11.02
C GLY A 46 4.92 -1.24 12.50
N GLU A 47 5.38 -0.01 12.79
CA GLU A 47 5.43 0.50 14.16
C GLU A 47 4.05 0.68 14.79
N PHE A 48 3.04 1.10 14.02
CA PHE A 48 1.66 1.14 14.52
C PHE A 48 1.17 -0.24 14.96
N ILE A 49 1.55 -1.29 14.24
CA ILE A 49 1.24 -2.67 14.61
C ILE A 49 2.04 -3.09 15.85
N ASN A 50 3.33 -2.75 15.94
CA ASN A 50 4.15 -3.02 17.13
C ASN A 50 3.61 -2.37 18.40
N ASP A 51 3.22 -1.10 18.31
CA ASP A 51 2.61 -0.37 19.42
C ASP A 51 1.32 -1.05 19.89
N ALA A 52 0.47 -1.49 18.94
CA ALA A 52 -0.76 -2.22 19.26
C ALA A 52 -0.46 -3.61 19.87
N LEU A 53 0.58 -4.30 19.39
CA LEU A 53 1.04 -5.56 19.96
C LEU A 53 1.48 -5.39 21.41
N ALA A 54 2.07 -4.25 21.78
CA ALA A 54 2.46 -3.98 23.16
C ALA A 54 1.27 -3.76 24.12
N THR A 55 0.06 -3.53 23.59
CA THR A 55 -1.14 -3.21 24.38
C THR A 55 -2.17 -4.34 24.36
N ASP A 56 -3.27 -4.15 23.65
CA ASP A 56 -4.61 -4.68 23.91
C ASP A 56 -5.18 -5.48 22.73
N VAL A 57 -4.36 -5.78 21.72
CA VAL A 57 -4.79 -6.60 20.59
C VAL A 57 -5.12 -8.05 21.01
N PRO A 58 -6.09 -8.71 20.34
CA PRO A 58 -6.46 -10.08 20.65
C PRO A 58 -5.27 -11.05 20.59
N VAL A 59 -5.15 -11.92 21.59
CA VAL A 59 -4.05 -12.90 21.69
C VAL A 59 -3.91 -13.76 20.43
N LEU A 60 -5.04 -14.16 19.82
CA LEU A 60 -5.06 -14.98 18.61
C LEU A 60 -4.57 -14.25 17.35
N ALA A 61 -4.51 -12.91 17.37
CA ALA A 61 -4.03 -12.10 16.25
C ALA A 61 -2.51 -11.87 16.30
N ARG A 62 -1.88 -12.00 17.48
CA ARG A 62 -0.49 -11.54 17.73
C ARG A 62 0.54 -12.16 16.80
N GLU A 63 0.42 -13.46 16.53
CA GLU A 63 1.32 -14.18 15.62
C GLU A 63 1.24 -13.61 14.19
N LEU A 64 0.02 -13.37 13.69
CA LEU A 64 -0.20 -12.84 12.36
C LEU A 64 0.23 -11.37 12.26
N LEU A 65 -0.08 -10.55 13.26
CA LEU A 65 0.36 -9.15 13.32
C LEU A 65 1.89 -9.03 13.33
N THR A 66 2.57 -9.87 14.12
CA THR A 66 4.05 -9.92 14.12
C THR A 66 4.60 -10.30 12.73
N SER A 67 3.93 -11.24 12.06
CA SER A 67 4.30 -11.58 10.69
C SER A 67 3.99 -10.48 9.67
N ASN A 68 3.00 -9.62 9.90
CA ASN A 68 2.69 -8.50 9.03
C ASN A 68 3.74 -7.39 9.17
N VAL A 69 4.21 -7.10 10.39
CA VAL A 69 5.35 -6.19 10.63
C VAL A 69 6.56 -6.59 9.80
N LYS A 70 6.84 -7.90 9.70
CA LYS A 70 7.95 -8.38 8.88
C LYS A 70 7.73 -8.17 7.37
N ASP A 71 6.49 -8.18 6.92
CA ASP A 71 6.18 -7.86 5.53
C ASP A 71 6.46 -6.37 5.27
N GLU A 72 6.11 -5.47 6.20
CA GLU A 72 6.38 -4.02 6.03
C GLU A 72 7.87 -3.71 5.87
N GLU A 73 8.74 -4.44 6.59
CA GLU A 73 10.19 -4.34 6.39
C GLU A 73 10.60 -4.79 4.97
N ASN A 74 9.96 -5.82 4.42
CA ASN A 74 10.21 -6.25 3.05
C ASN A 74 9.64 -5.26 2.02
N HIS A 75 8.49 -4.65 2.31
CA HIS A 75 7.86 -3.62 1.49
C HIS A 75 8.77 -2.40 1.37
N ASP A 76 9.30 -1.91 2.50
CA ASP A 76 10.24 -0.78 2.54
C ASP A 76 11.47 -1.04 1.66
N VAL A 77 12.07 -2.23 1.77
CA VAL A 77 13.20 -2.63 0.92
C VAL A 77 12.81 -2.67 -0.57
N ALA A 78 11.68 -3.30 -0.91
CA ALA A 78 11.24 -3.44 -2.29
C ALA A 78 10.90 -2.09 -2.95
N LEU A 79 10.20 -1.21 -2.23
CA LEU A 79 9.92 0.15 -2.71
C LEU A 79 11.19 1.01 -2.73
N GLY A 80 12.14 0.76 -1.81
CA GLY A 80 13.47 1.35 -1.84
C GLY A 80 14.25 1.00 -3.10
N TYR A 81 14.14 -0.24 -3.60
CA TYR A 81 14.74 -0.66 -4.86
C TYR A 81 14.14 0.07 -6.07
N ILE A 82 12.83 0.31 -6.09
CA ILE A 82 12.19 1.14 -7.12
C ILE A 82 12.72 2.58 -7.04
N ALA A 83 12.78 3.17 -5.86
CA ALA A 83 13.29 4.53 -5.66
C ALA A 83 14.76 4.68 -6.09
N ASN A 84 15.57 3.64 -5.88
CA ASN A 84 16.95 3.61 -6.35
C ASN A 84 17.04 3.52 -7.88
N ALA A 85 16.16 2.75 -8.52
CA ALA A 85 16.15 2.54 -9.97
C ALA A 85 15.58 3.73 -10.75
N ASP A 86 14.37 4.16 -10.39
CA ASP A 86 13.59 5.17 -11.12
C ASP A 86 13.81 6.61 -10.58
N GLY A 87 14.53 6.74 -9.46
CA GLY A 87 14.80 8.02 -8.81
C GLY A 87 13.66 8.53 -7.92
N VAL A 88 13.86 9.72 -7.36
CA VAL A 88 12.90 10.37 -6.44
C VAL A 88 12.74 11.86 -6.75
N ASP A 89 11.58 12.42 -6.42
CA ASP A 89 11.35 13.86 -6.41
C ASP A 89 11.54 14.44 -5.00
N LYS A 90 12.54 15.33 -4.83
CA LYS A 90 12.91 15.87 -3.50
C LYS A 90 11.77 16.60 -2.81
N LYS A 91 10.87 17.25 -3.57
CA LYS A 91 9.73 17.96 -2.99
C LYS A 91 8.69 16.96 -2.50
N ALA A 92 8.37 15.95 -3.29
CA ALA A 92 7.46 14.87 -2.92
C ALA A 92 7.96 14.12 -1.67
N GLU A 93 9.26 13.82 -1.58
CA GLU A 93 9.89 13.22 -0.40
C GLU A 93 9.66 14.07 0.86
N ALA A 94 9.95 15.37 0.78
CA ALA A 94 9.80 16.28 1.91
C ALA A 94 8.33 16.44 2.34
N GLU A 95 7.39 16.42 1.40
CA GLU A 95 5.95 16.49 1.68
C GLU A 95 5.42 15.18 2.28
N ALA A 96 5.88 14.02 1.78
CA ALA A 96 5.53 12.71 2.33
C ALA A 96 6.02 12.55 3.77
N LEU A 97 7.21 13.05 4.13
CA LEU A 97 7.69 13.04 5.51
C LEU A 97 6.81 13.87 6.47
N ARG A 98 6.20 14.96 5.99
CA ARG A 98 5.23 15.73 6.80
C ARG A 98 3.91 14.98 6.96
N LEU A 99 3.45 14.30 5.92
CA LEU A 99 2.27 13.43 6.01
C LEU A 99 2.54 12.30 7.00
N ARG A 100 3.71 11.66 6.93
CA ARG A 100 4.14 10.63 7.88
C ARG A 100 4.09 11.11 9.32
N GLU A 101 4.59 12.30 9.59
CA GLU A 101 4.51 12.90 10.91
C GLU A 101 3.05 13.09 11.35
N ALA A 102 2.18 13.59 10.47
CA ALA A 102 0.77 13.75 10.76
C ALA A 102 0.05 12.43 11.09
N TRP A 103 0.40 11.33 10.41
CA TRP A 103 -0.11 9.99 10.72
C TRP A 103 0.43 9.45 12.05
N THR A 104 1.72 9.62 12.28
CA THR A 104 2.39 9.15 13.50
C THR A 104 1.80 9.83 14.73
N SER A 105 1.66 11.16 14.65
CA SER A 105 1.08 12.00 15.71
C SER A 105 -0.44 11.93 15.84
N HIS A 106 -1.16 11.24 14.93
CA HIS A 106 -2.62 11.16 15.01
C HIS A 106 -3.08 10.33 16.24
N PRO A 107 -4.07 10.79 17.02
CA PRO A 107 -4.44 10.20 18.31
C PRO A 107 -5.27 8.91 18.23
N ASP A 108 -5.84 8.59 17.06
CA ASP A 108 -6.54 7.31 16.86
C ASP A 108 -5.61 6.13 17.16
N HIS A 109 -6.24 5.05 17.62
CA HIS A 109 -5.57 3.80 17.94
C HIS A 109 -4.65 3.36 16.79
N THR A 110 -3.44 2.93 17.10
CA THR A 110 -2.40 2.61 16.11
C THR A 110 -2.84 1.55 15.11
N ILE A 111 -3.42 0.42 15.57
CA ILE A 111 -3.98 -0.59 14.64
C ILE A 111 -5.07 -0.05 13.70
N LEU A 112 -5.82 0.95 14.16
CA LEU A 112 -6.85 1.58 13.35
C LEU A 112 -6.24 2.53 12.32
N LYS A 113 -5.14 3.23 12.66
CA LYS A 113 -4.34 3.99 11.71
C LYS A 113 -3.78 3.10 10.61
N ALA A 114 -3.18 1.95 10.97
CA ALA A 114 -2.71 0.94 10.01
C ALA A 114 -3.85 0.47 9.09
N MET A 115 -4.98 0.05 9.67
CA MET A 115 -6.16 -0.37 8.89
C MET A 115 -6.61 0.68 7.87
N VAL A 116 -6.71 1.96 8.26
CA VAL A 116 -7.14 3.03 7.36
C VAL A 116 -6.11 3.31 6.27
N ALA A 117 -4.83 3.32 6.61
CA ALA A 117 -3.74 3.54 5.65
C ALA A 117 -3.69 2.42 4.60
N GLU A 118 -3.60 1.16 5.02
CA GLU A 118 -3.57 0.00 4.13
C GLU A 118 -4.81 -0.07 3.24
N ARG A 119 -5.99 0.01 3.85
CA ARG A 119 -7.26 -0.22 3.14
C ARG A 119 -7.57 0.84 2.10
N ALA A 120 -7.26 2.10 2.37
CA ALA A 120 -7.78 3.21 1.56
C ALA A 120 -6.68 4.12 0.97
N ILE A 121 -5.42 3.86 1.27
CA ILE A 121 -4.27 4.50 0.63
C ILE A 121 -3.48 3.45 -0.12
N PHE A 122 -2.81 2.51 0.54
CA PHE A 122 -1.93 1.55 -0.15
C PHE A 122 -2.68 0.66 -1.14
N PHE A 123 -3.88 0.18 -0.80
CA PHE A 123 -4.76 -0.50 -1.76
C PHE A 123 -5.19 0.32 -2.97
N VAL A 124 -4.99 1.63 -2.97
CA VAL A 124 -5.18 2.51 -4.14
C VAL A 124 -3.87 2.71 -4.87
N LEU A 125 -2.77 2.90 -4.14
CA LEU A 125 -1.46 3.19 -4.71
C LEU A 125 -0.83 1.98 -5.41
N LEU A 126 -0.99 0.78 -4.87
CA LEU A 126 -0.44 -0.44 -5.46
C LEU A 126 -1.09 -0.74 -6.83
N PRO A 127 -2.42 -0.67 -7.00
CA PRO A 127 -3.02 -0.70 -8.33
C PRO A 127 -2.61 0.45 -9.25
N PHE A 128 -2.29 1.64 -8.72
CA PHE A 128 -1.77 2.75 -9.52
C PHE A 128 -0.39 2.42 -10.11
N LEU A 129 0.54 1.92 -9.28
CA LEU A 129 1.85 1.40 -9.72
C LEU A 129 1.67 0.31 -10.78
N ARG A 130 0.68 -0.58 -10.60
CA ARG A 130 0.41 -1.65 -11.55
C ARG A 130 -0.17 -1.16 -12.89
N ALA A 131 -0.98 -0.10 -12.87
CA ALA A 131 -1.59 0.44 -14.07
C ALA A 131 -0.61 1.30 -14.88
N ASN A 132 0.17 2.12 -14.19
CA ASN A 132 0.92 3.24 -14.79
C ASN A 132 2.44 3.14 -14.62
N GLY A 133 2.94 2.33 -13.71
CA GLY A 133 4.36 2.26 -13.37
C GLY A 133 5.20 1.45 -14.36
N THR A 134 6.50 1.41 -14.06
CA THR A 134 7.51 0.61 -14.76
C THR A 134 7.29 -0.89 -14.51
N ALA A 135 8.04 -1.75 -15.22
CA ALA A 135 7.98 -3.20 -14.99
C ALA A 135 8.30 -3.58 -13.53
N GLY A 136 9.29 -2.90 -12.92
CA GLY A 136 9.63 -3.08 -11.50
C GLY A 136 8.48 -2.69 -10.59
N MET A 137 7.90 -1.50 -10.78
CA MET A 137 6.74 -1.03 -10.01
C MET A 137 5.54 -1.99 -10.10
N ARG A 138 5.23 -2.52 -11.29
CA ARG A 138 4.13 -3.47 -11.49
C ARG A 138 4.34 -4.78 -10.75
N THR A 139 5.59 -5.24 -10.71
CA THR A 139 5.97 -6.52 -10.14
C THR A 139 5.97 -6.44 -8.61
N VAL A 140 6.69 -5.47 -8.06
CA VAL A 140 6.72 -5.19 -6.62
C VAL A 140 5.33 -4.90 -6.08
N SER A 141 4.53 -4.05 -6.76
CA SER A 141 3.16 -3.78 -6.31
C SER A 141 2.28 -5.02 -6.29
N ALA A 142 2.48 -5.99 -7.20
CA ALA A 142 1.73 -7.24 -7.22
C ALA A 142 2.13 -8.19 -6.09
N ASP A 143 3.37 -8.13 -5.61
CA ASP A 143 3.82 -8.88 -4.45
C ASP A 143 3.27 -8.27 -3.16
N ILE A 144 3.49 -6.97 -2.94
CA ILE A 144 2.98 -6.22 -1.79
C ILE A 144 1.44 -6.33 -1.72
N SER A 145 0.72 -6.24 -2.84
CA SER A 145 -0.75 -6.36 -2.86
C SER A 145 -1.27 -7.71 -2.32
N ARG A 146 -0.47 -8.77 -2.30
CA ARG A 146 -0.89 -10.06 -1.72
C ARG A 146 -0.79 -10.04 -0.20
N ASP A 147 0.23 -9.39 0.33
CA ASP A 147 0.44 -9.25 1.77
C ASP A 147 -0.58 -8.27 2.35
N GLU A 148 -0.81 -7.15 1.67
CA GLU A 148 -1.77 -6.12 2.07
C GLU A 148 -3.23 -6.64 2.12
N GLN A 149 -3.57 -7.64 1.30
CA GLN A 149 -4.85 -8.37 1.42
C GLN A 149 -5.01 -9.11 2.75
N ILE A 150 -3.90 -9.59 3.30
CA ILE A 150 -3.86 -10.25 4.59
C ILE A 150 -3.82 -9.21 5.70
N HIS A 151 -3.06 -8.12 5.53
CA HIS A 151 -2.95 -7.03 6.50
C HIS A 151 -4.29 -6.36 6.76
N VAL A 152 -4.95 -5.85 5.71
CA VAL A 152 -6.28 -5.22 5.82
C VAL A 152 -7.30 -6.17 6.43
N ALA A 153 -7.29 -7.45 6.06
CA ALA A 153 -8.20 -8.44 6.64
C ALA A 153 -7.91 -8.67 8.14
N THR A 154 -6.64 -8.72 8.52
CA THR A 154 -6.20 -8.88 9.91
C THR A 154 -6.60 -7.67 10.75
N ASN A 155 -6.22 -6.48 10.29
CA ASN A 155 -6.45 -5.22 10.98
C ASN A 155 -7.96 -4.92 11.09
N SER A 156 -8.76 -5.28 10.08
CA SER A 156 -10.23 -5.19 10.15
C SER A 156 -10.84 -6.11 11.21
N LEU A 157 -10.34 -7.35 11.34
CA LEU A 157 -10.80 -8.28 12.38
C LEU A 157 -10.45 -7.77 13.77
N VAL A 158 -9.21 -7.31 13.96
CA VAL A 158 -8.73 -6.76 15.24
C VAL A 158 -9.54 -5.52 15.63
N CYS A 159 -9.71 -4.55 14.71
CA CYS A 159 -10.51 -3.36 14.96
C CYS A 159 -11.94 -3.72 15.36
N LYS A 160 -12.55 -4.71 14.70
CA LYS A 160 -13.90 -5.17 15.02
C LYS A 160 -13.98 -5.81 16.40
N GLU A 161 -13.04 -6.69 16.77
CA GLU A 161 -13.01 -7.35 18.08
C GLU A 161 -12.80 -6.35 19.22
N MET A 162 -12.03 -5.29 18.97
CA MET A 162 -11.77 -4.21 19.92
C MET A 162 -12.84 -3.11 19.92
N GLY A 163 -13.84 -3.17 19.02
CA GLY A 163 -14.88 -2.14 18.90
C GLY A 163 -14.36 -0.78 18.41
N LEU A 164 -13.22 -0.75 17.71
CA LEU A 164 -12.60 0.47 17.21
C LEU A 164 -13.33 1.01 15.97
N THR A 165 -13.52 2.33 15.94
CA THR A 165 -14.09 3.06 14.79
C THR A 165 -13.26 4.31 14.55
N TYR A 166 -12.91 4.57 13.29
CA TYR A 166 -12.06 5.71 12.92
C TYR A 166 -12.74 7.03 13.24
N SER A 167 -11.97 8.00 13.71
CA SER A 167 -12.48 9.34 13.96
C SER A 167 -12.67 10.11 12.64
N PRO A 168 -13.53 11.15 12.63
CA PRO A 168 -13.63 12.05 11.49
C PRO A 168 -12.31 12.73 11.12
N SER A 169 -11.42 12.97 12.08
CA SER A 169 -10.09 13.55 11.82
C SER A 169 -9.16 12.56 11.12
N LEU A 170 -9.23 11.26 11.44
CA LEU A 170 -8.46 10.23 10.74
C LEU A 170 -8.92 10.10 9.28
N ASP A 171 -10.23 10.11 9.04
CA ASP A 171 -10.77 10.09 7.67
C ASP A 171 -10.38 11.36 6.88
N LYS A 172 -10.35 12.52 7.55
CA LYS A 172 -9.84 13.76 6.94
C LYS A 172 -8.35 13.66 6.58
N LEU A 173 -7.52 13.08 7.43
CA LEU A 173 -6.10 12.85 7.17
C LEU A 173 -5.91 11.86 5.99
N ARG A 174 -6.70 10.78 5.94
CA ARG A 174 -6.74 9.86 4.80
C ARG A 174 -7.08 10.61 3.50
N LYS A 175 -8.16 11.39 3.49
CA LYS A 175 -8.57 12.18 2.31
C LYS A 175 -7.48 13.16 1.89
N ALA A 176 -6.87 13.87 2.83
CA ALA A 176 -5.78 14.79 2.53
C ALA A 176 -4.59 14.06 1.90
N THR A 177 -4.22 12.89 2.43
CA THR A 177 -3.11 12.08 1.93
C THR A 177 -3.37 11.62 0.49
N ILE A 178 -4.51 10.97 0.22
CA ILE A 178 -4.79 10.47 -1.14
C ILE A 178 -5.03 11.60 -2.16
N ASN A 179 -5.62 12.73 -1.73
CA ASN A 179 -5.76 13.91 -2.60
C ASN A 179 -4.41 14.53 -2.95
N TRP A 180 -3.45 14.54 -2.02
CA TRP A 180 -2.10 15.00 -2.28
C TRP A 180 -1.41 14.08 -3.30
N VAL A 181 -1.51 12.75 -3.15
CA VAL A 181 -0.92 11.81 -4.13
C VAL A 181 -1.50 12.03 -5.51
N MET A 182 -2.83 12.04 -5.62
CA MET A 182 -3.55 12.13 -6.90
C MET A 182 -3.68 13.57 -7.41
N GLN A 183 -3.07 14.56 -6.74
CA GLN A 183 -3.17 15.96 -7.13
C GLN A 183 -2.75 16.23 -8.58
N PRO A 184 -1.65 15.64 -9.10
CA PRO A 184 -1.17 15.96 -10.45
C PRO A 184 -2.12 15.49 -11.55
N LEU A 185 -2.99 14.52 -11.26
CA LEU A 185 -3.97 14.01 -12.22
C LEU A 185 -5.10 15.02 -12.46
N GLY A 186 -5.59 15.04 -13.70
CA GLY A 186 -6.76 15.81 -14.13
C GLY A 186 -7.96 14.91 -14.44
N ASN A 187 -8.86 15.43 -15.29
CA ASN A 187 -9.87 14.61 -15.94
C ASN A 187 -9.26 13.97 -17.18
N SER A 188 -9.46 12.66 -17.39
CA SER A 188 -8.89 11.95 -18.54
C SER A 188 -9.87 10.95 -19.14
N ALA A 189 -9.76 10.73 -20.46
CA ALA A 189 -10.44 9.62 -21.12
C ALA A 189 -9.82 8.26 -20.75
N ASP A 190 -8.51 8.25 -20.46
CA ASP A 190 -7.89 7.11 -19.80
C ASP A 190 -8.19 7.17 -18.30
N LYS A 191 -9.06 6.26 -17.86
CA LYS A 191 -9.46 6.14 -16.45
C LYS A 191 -8.28 5.95 -15.49
N TYR A 192 -7.13 5.43 -15.94
CA TYR A 192 -5.96 5.25 -15.08
C TYR A 192 -5.17 6.53 -14.85
N LEU A 193 -5.42 7.57 -15.66
CA LEU A 193 -4.92 8.93 -15.48
C LEU A 193 -6.00 9.89 -14.97
N ASP A 194 -7.20 9.39 -14.70
CA ASP A 194 -8.32 10.19 -14.19
C ASP A 194 -8.26 10.28 -12.65
N LYS A 195 -8.18 11.50 -12.12
CA LYS A 195 -8.11 11.73 -10.68
C LYS A 195 -9.31 11.18 -9.94
N LYS A 196 -10.51 11.37 -10.48
CA LYS A 196 -11.76 11.01 -9.81
C LYS A 196 -11.86 9.50 -9.66
N PHE A 197 -11.41 8.72 -10.64
CA PHE A 197 -11.35 7.26 -10.57
C PHE A 197 -10.62 6.76 -9.30
N TRP A 198 -9.45 7.32 -9.00
CA TRP A 198 -8.63 6.92 -7.85
C TRP A 198 -9.19 7.41 -6.51
N LEU A 199 -9.70 8.65 -6.46
CA LEU A 199 -10.33 9.19 -5.25
C LEU A 199 -11.62 8.44 -4.89
N ASP A 200 -12.46 8.15 -5.88
CA ASP A 200 -13.66 7.34 -5.68
C ASP A 200 -13.30 5.93 -5.18
N ALA A 201 -12.21 5.34 -5.68
CA ALA A 201 -11.77 4.02 -5.23
C ALA A 201 -11.34 4.04 -3.75
N SER A 202 -10.59 5.07 -3.32
CA SER A 202 -10.22 5.27 -1.92
C SER A 202 -11.44 5.38 -1.01
N ASP A 203 -12.41 6.22 -1.39
CA ASP A 203 -13.63 6.40 -0.59
C ASP A 203 -14.47 5.13 -0.51
N ARG A 204 -14.64 4.40 -1.62
CA ARG A 204 -15.41 3.14 -1.60
C ARG A 204 -14.71 2.03 -0.82
N LEU A 205 -13.38 1.94 -0.87
CA LEU A 205 -12.63 1.03 0.01
C LEU A 205 -12.83 1.39 1.48
N MET A 206 -12.81 2.67 1.81
CA MET A 206 -13.01 3.15 3.17
C MET A 206 -14.44 2.89 3.68
N TYR A 207 -15.47 3.15 2.89
CA TYR A 207 -16.85 3.12 3.39
C TYR A 207 -17.58 1.80 3.10
N GLU A 208 -17.25 1.13 2.00
CA GLU A 208 -17.93 -0.09 1.55
C GLU A 208 -17.04 -1.35 1.68
N GLY A 209 -15.72 -1.18 1.89
CA GLY A 209 -14.76 -2.27 1.85
C GLY A 209 -14.57 -2.86 0.45
N LYS A 210 -14.99 -2.15 -0.61
CA LYS A 210 -14.95 -2.63 -2.00
C LYS A 210 -14.62 -1.49 -2.95
N ALA A 211 -13.78 -1.76 -3.95
CA ALA A 211 -13.57 -0.88 -5.09
C ALA A 211 -13.69 -1.67 -6.41
N PRO A 212 -14.87 -1.70 -7.05
CA PRO A 212 -15.05 -2.25 -8.41
C PRO A 212 -14.10 -1.67 -9.46
N GLN A 213 -13.60 -0.45 -9.22
CA GLN A 213 -12.54 0.20 -9.98
C GLN A 213 -11.34 -0.73 -10.20
N PHE A 214 -11.01 -1.57 -9.21
CA PHE A 214 -9.82 -2.42 -9.23
C PHE A 214 -10.06 -3.81 -9.81
N ASN A 215 -11.20 -4.07 -10.45
CA ASN A 215 -11.43 -5.36 -11.12
C ASN A 215 -10.36 -5.74 -12.16
N PHE A 216 -9.65 -4.76 -12.74
CA PHE A 216 -8.55 -5.00 -13.68
C PHE A 216 -7.33 -5.65 -13.03
N THR A 217 -7.18 -5.59 -11.70
CA THR A 217 -6.05 -6.21 -10.99
C THR A 217 -6.23 -7.73 -10.85
N ARG A 218 -7.41 -8.27 -11.17
CA ARG A 218 -7.69 -9.72 -11.13
C ARG A 218 -6.88 -10.50 -12.18
N SER A 219 -6.61 -9.91 -13.34
CA SER A 219 -5.78 -10.54 -14.37
C SER A 219 -4.32 -10.18 -14.13
N ALA A 220 -3.48 -11.19 -13.86
CA ALA A 220 -2.03 -10.99 -13.81
C ALA A 220 -1.57 -10.42 -15.16
N ARG A 221 -0.94 -9.23 -15.14
CA ARG A 221 -0.14 -8.77 -16.27
C ARG A 221 1.26 -9.31 -16.02
N MET A 222 1.49 -10.55 -16.43
CA MET A 222 2.84 -11.10 -16.43
C MET A 222 3.61 -10.40 -17.56
N PRO A 223 4.73 -9.72 -17.27
CA PRO A 223 5.60 -9.25 -18.33
C PRO A 223 5.92 -10.43 -19.26
N ALA A 224 5.74 -10.25 -20.57
CA ALA A 224 6.16 -11.29 -21.50
C ALA A 224 7.67 -11.51 -21.37
N PHE A 225 8.16 -12.72 -21.66
CA PHE A 225 9.59 -13.10 -21.50
C PHE A 225 10.60 -12.14 -22.16
N PHE A 226 10.16 -11.27 -23.07
CA PHE A 226 10.98 -10.30 -23.80
C PHE A 226 10.80 -8.84 -23.33
N GLU A 227 9.85 -8.55 -22.45
CA GLU A 227 9.55 -7.19 -21.97
C GLU A 227 10.41 -6.79 -20.76
N HIS A 228 11.00 -7.77 -20.06
CA HIS A 228 11.81 -7.51 -18.88
C HIS A 228 12.86 -8.59 -18.62
N SER A 229 13.99 -8.20 -18.03
CA SER A 229 15.04 -9.13 -17.65
C SER A 229 14.53 -10.10 -16.57
N ASN A 230 14.78 -11.40 -16.74
CA ASN A 230 14.37 -12.43 -15.78
C ASN A 230 15.03 -12.26 -14.41
N VAL A 231 16.20 -11.59 -14.34
CA VAL A 231 16.92 -11.31 -13.09
C VAL A 231 16.16 -10.35 -12.17
N ASN A 232 15.20 -9.61 -12.73
CA ASN A 232 14.39 -8.63 -11.99
C ASN A 232 13.07 -9.22 -11.50
N LEU A 233 12.80 -10.50 -11.80
CA LEU A 233 11.59 -11.19 -11.34
C LEU A 233 11.78 -11.66 -9.88
N PRO A 234 10.71 -11.61 -9.06
CA PRO A 234 10.73 -12.09 -7.69
C PRO A 234 11.12 -13.55 -7.63
N GLN A 235 11.93 -13.90 -6.64
CA GLN A 235 12.25 -15.27 -6.33
C GLN A 235 11.23 -15.83 -5.35
N TYR A 236 10.58 -16.92 -5.74
CA TYR A 236 9.69 -17.71 -4.90
C TYR A 236 10.46 -18.93 -4.41
N ALA A 237 10.35 -19.22 -3.10
CA ALA A 237 10.98 -20.37 -2.46
C ALA A 237 10.00 -21.55 -2.33
#